data_AF-A0A9E0VG38-F1
#
_entry.id   AF-A0A9E0VG38-F1
#
_cell.length_a   1.000
_cell.length_b   1.000
_cell.length_c   1.000
_cell.angle_alpha   90.00
_cell.angle_beta   90.00
_cell.angle_gamma   90.00
#
_symmetry.space_group_name_H-M   'P 1'
#
loop_
_entity.id
_entity.type
_entity.pdbx_description
1 polymer ?
#
loop_
_entity_poly.entity_id
_entity_poly.type
_entity_poly.pdbx_seq_one_letter_code
_entity_poly.pdbx_strand_id
1 'polypeptide(L)'
;MAENKKTLKRKAVEAGGWMAAKRVARAVPYLGTVMAIGLVGYDIKKKGLVRGVINSGLDAIPFVGTGKNIIEFFAGDLLADKKTDDPKKK
;
A
#
# COMPACT_ATOMS: atom_id res chain seq x y z
N MET A 1 -38.62 -25.42 -10.73
CA MET A 1 -38.13 -24.18 -11.39
C MET A 1 -37.77 -23.05 -10.41
N ALA A 2 -38.30 -22.98 -9.18
CA ALA A 2 -38.03 -21.90 -8.23
C ALA A 2 -36.64 -21.91 -7.58
N GLU A 3 -36.05 -23.10 -7.39
CA GLU A 3 -34.75 -23.28 -6.74
C GLU A 3 -33.59 -22.71 -7.56
N ASN A 4 -33.58 -22.97 -8.88
CA ASN A 4 -32.59 -22.43 -9.81
C ASN A 4 -32.59 -20.89 -9.87
N LYS A 5 -33.75 -20.24 -9.71
CA LYS A 5 -33.86 -18.77 -9.67
C LYS A 5 -33.20 -18.16 -8.42
N LYS A 6 -33.27 -18.83 -7.26
CA LYS A 6 -32.60 -18.36 -6.04
C LYS A 6 -31.07 -18.41 -6.19
N THR A 7 -30.55 -19.49 -6.79
CA THR A 7 -29.11 -19.65 -7.05
C THR A 7 -28.59 -18.66 -8.08
N LEU A 8 -29.34 -18.38 -9.15
CA LEU A 8 -28.95 -17.37 -10.15
C LEU A 8 -28.94 -15.95 -9.57
N LYS A 9 -29.94 -15.58 -8.77
CA LYS A 9 -29.96 -14.27 -8.08
C LYS A 9 -28.77 -14.11 -7.14
N ARG A 10 -28.46 -15.16 -6.38
CA ARG A 10 -27.30 -15.16 -5.49
C ARG A 10 -25.98 -15.00 -6.25
N LYS A 11 -25.79 -15.73 -7.35
CA LYS A 11 -24.60 -15.58 -8.21
C LYS A 11 -24.49 -14.19 -8.83
N ALA A 12 -25.60 -13.57 -9.23
CA ALA A 12 -25.62 -12.21 -9.75
C ALA A 12 -25.24 -11.18 -8.66
N VAL A 13 -25.73 -11.36 -7.43
CA VAL A 13 -25.37 -10.50 -6.28
C VAL A 13 -23.91 -10.70 -5.89
N GLU A 14 -23.40 -11.94 -5.87
CA GLU A 14 -21.99 -12.24 -5.62
C GLU A 14 -21.09 -11.63 -6.70
N ALA A 15 -21.46 -11.72 -7.98
CA ALA A 15 -20.71 -11.12 -9.08
C ALA A 15 -20.73 -9.58 -9.03
N GLY A 16 -21.89 -8.98 -8.74
CA GLY A 16 -22.02 -7.53 -8.55
C GLY A 16 -21.22 -7.03 -7.35
N GLY A 17 -21.28 -7.76 -6.23
CA GLY A 17 -20.50 -7.49 -5.04
C GLY A 17 -19.00 -7.59 -5.29
N TRP A 18 -18.54 -8.60 -6.04
CA TRP A 18 -17.14 -8.76 -6.41
C TRP A 18 -16.62 -7.63 -7.28
N MET A 19 -17.41 -7.15 -8.25
CA MET A 19 -17.04 -5.99 -9.07
C MET A 19 -16.93 -4.70 -8.24
N ALA A 20 -17.88 -4.47 -7.32
CA ALA A 20 -17.84 -3.33 -6.41
C ALA A 20 -16.63 -3.39 -5.47
N ALA A 21 -16.39 -4.56 -4.85
CA ALA A 21 -15.25 -4.79 -3.98
C ALA A 21 -13.92 -4.57 -4.72
N LYS A 22 -13.79 -5.07 -5.94
CA LYS A 22 -12.59 -4.87 -6.77
C LYS A 22 -12.37 -3.39 -7.11
N ARG A 23 -13.44 -2.62 -7.29
CA ARG A 23 -13.36 -1.17 -7.53
C ARG A 23 -12.91 -0.42 -6.29
N VAL A 24 -13.43 -0.78 -5.11
CA VAL A 24 -13.02 -0.20 -3.83
C VAL A 24 -11.58 -0.56 -3.50
N ALA A 25 -11.18 -1.82 -3.70
CA ALA A 25 -9.80 -2.27 -3.49
C ALA A 25 -8.80 -1.47 -4.34
N ARG A 26 -9.15 -1.14 -5.59
CA ARG A 26 -8.32 -0.27 -6.45
C ARG A 26 -8.26 1.19 -6.01
N ALA A 27 -9.20 1.65 -5.18
CA ALA A 27 -9.19 2.99 -4.61
C ALA A 27 -8.33 3.11 -3.34
N VAL A 28 -8.00 1.99 -2.70
CA VAL A 28 -7.19 1.95 -1.46
C VAL A 28 -5.86 2.70 -1.57
N PRO A 29 -5.06 2.57 -2.65
CA PRO A 29 -3.80 3.31 -2.76
C PRO A 29 -4.01 4.82 -2.75
N TYR A 30 -5.02 5.32 -3.47
CA TYR A 30 -5.35 6.74 -3.53
C TYR A 30 -5.86 7.27 -2.19
N LEU A 31 -6.70 6.50 -1.50
CA LEU A 31 -7.18 6.84 -0.15
C LEU A 31 -6.02 6.92 0.84
N GLY A 32 -5.06 5.99 0.76
CA GLY A 32 -3.84 6.01 1.57
C GLY A 32 -3.00 7.26 1.31
N THR A 33 -2.79 7.64 0.04
CA THR A 33 -2.05 8.85 -0.32
C THR A 33 -2.72 10.12 0.20
N VAL A 34 -4.04 10.25 0.04
CA VAL A 34 -4.79 11.42 0.54
C VAL A 34 -4.69 11.52 2.07
N MET A 35 -4.86 10.40 2.78
CA MET A 35 -4.69 10.34 4.24
C MET A 35 -3.27 10.74 4.65
N ALA A 36 -2.25 10.20 4.00
CA ALA A 36 -0.85 10.51 4.31
C ALA A 36 -0.54 12.01 4.13
N ILE A 37 -0.95 12.59 2.99
CA ILE A 37 -0.78 14.03 2.74
C ILE A 37 -1.53 14.85 3.79
N GLY A 38 -2.77 14.47 4.12
CA GLY A 38 -3.56 15.16 5.14
C GLY A 38 -2.91 15.12 6.52
N LEU A 39 -2.35 13.98 6.92
CA LEU A 39 -1.67 13.81 8.21
C LEU A 39 -0.40 14.65 8.26
N VAL A 40 0.43 14.59 7.21
CA VAL A 40 1.63 15.42 7.08
C VAL A 40 1.29 16.90 7.12
N GLY A 41 0.26 17.34 6.39
CA GLY A 41 -0.21 18.72 6.41
C GLY A 41 -0.72 19.15 7.79
N TYR A 42 -1.41 18.27 8.51
CA TYR A 42 -1.87 18.53 9.87
C TYR A 42 -0.70 18.67 10.86
N ASP A 43 0.31 17.81 10.79
CA ASP A 43 1.51 17.90 11.62
C ASP A 43 2.33 19.17 11.32
N ILE A 44 2.43 19.56 10.04
CA ILE A 44 3.07 20.82 9.63
C ILE A 44 2.34 22.01 10.24
N LYS A 45 1.00 22.02 10.20
CA LYS A 45 0.18 23.10 10.78
C LYS A 45 0.32 23.19 12.30
N LYS A 46 0.54 22.07 12.99
CA LYS A 46 0.58 22.00 14.46
C LYS A 46 1.98 22.19 15.05
N LYS A 47 3.05 21.79 14.36
CA LYS A 47 4.44 21.78 14.88
C LYS A 47 5.42 22.71 14.15
N GLY A 48 5.05 23.22 12.97
CA GLY A 48 5.94 24.02 12.13
C GLY A 48 6.90 23.18 11.27
N LEU A 49 7.06 23.57 10.01
CA LEU A 49 7.71 22.80 8.92
C LEU A 49 9.10 22.25 9.29
N VAL A 50 9.93 23.06 9.95
CA VAL A 50 11.36 22.74 10.18
C VAL A 50 11.56 21.71 11.31
N ARG A 51 10.85 21.86 12.45
CA ARG A 51 10.95 20.92 13.57
C ARG A 51 10.21 19.61 13.29
N GLY A 52 9.14 19.66 12.48
CA GLY A 52 8.41 18.49 12.01
C GLY A 52 9.23 17.63 11.04
N VAL A 53 9.85 18.23 10.02
CA VAL A 53 10.65 17.49 9.03
C VAL A 53 11.88 16.83 9.65
N ILE A 54 12.57 17.48 10.59
CA ILE A 54 13.76 16.90 11.24
C ILE A 54 13.36 15.73 12.15
N ASN A 55 12.30 15.87 12.96
CA ASN A 55 11.86 14.79 13.85
C ASN A 55 11.25 13.61 13.08
N SER A 56 10.40 13.88 12.09
CA SER A 56 9.85 12.85 11.21
C SER A 56 10.90 12.23 10.29
N GLY A 57 11.93 12.98 9.88
CA GLY A 57 13.05 12.45 9.09
C GLY A 57 13.94 11.49 9.87
N LEU A 58 14.19 11.78 11.16
CA LEU A 58 14.89 10.86 12.07
C LEU A 58 14.04 9.62 12.39
N ASP A 59 12.74 9.79 12.64
CA ASP A 59 11.83 8.66 12.86
C ASP A 59 11.63 7.84 11.58
N ALA A 60 11.74 8.42 10.38
CA ALA A 60 11.51 7.75 9.10
C ALA A 60 12.62 6.77 8.69
N ILE A 61 13.81 6.82 9.28
CA ILE A 61 14.95 5.95 8.94
C ILE A 61 14.60 4.45 9.00
N PRO A 62 13.95 3.93 10.07
CA PRO A 62 13.45 2.55 10.06
C PRO A 62 12.29 2.32 9.08
N PHE A 63 11.49 3.34 8.75
CA PHE A 63 10.38 3.21 7.81
C PHE A 63 10.81 3.15 6.35
N VAL A 64 12.01 3.62 5.99
CA VAL A 64 12.52 3.47 4.61
C VAL A 64 12.71 2.00 4.27
N GLY A 65 13.18 1.18 5.22
CA GLY A 65 13.29 -0.27 5.07
C GLY A 65 11.92 -0.96 4.97
N THR A 66 10.94 -0.53 5.78
CA THR A 66 9.56 -1.02 5.70
C THR A 66 8.88 -0.63 4.38
N GLY A 67 9.07 0.62 3.95
CA GLY A 67 8.55 1.14 2.69
C GLY A 67 9.10 0.39 1.49
N LYS A 68 10.39 0.04 1.53
CA LYS A 68 11.03 -0.80 0.53
C LYS A 68 10.39 -2.18 0.41
N ASN A 69 10.19 -2.88 1.53
CA ASN A 69 9.51 -4.19 1.54
C ASN A 69 8.06 -4.10 1.02
N ILE A 70 7.35 -3.03 1.36
CA ILE A 70 5.97 -2.80 0.88
C ILE A 70 5.97 -2.56 -0.63
N ILE A 71 6.90 -1.73 -1.13
CA ILE A 71 7.03 -1.45 -2.56
C ILE A 71 7.40 -2.73 -3.32
N GLU A 72 8.34 -3.53 -2.83
CA GLU A 72 8.71 -4.83 -3.41
C GLU A 72 7.52 -5.79 -3.45
N PHE A 73 6.71 -5.83 -2.39
CA PHE A 73 5.51 -6.67 -2.32
C PHE A 73 4.42 -6.26 -3.33
N PHE A 74 4.21 -4.95 -3.55
CA PHE A 74 3.15 -4.46 -4.43
C PHE A 74 3.57 -4.28 -5.89
N ALA A 75 4.82 -3.92 -6.16
CA ALA A 75 5.33 -3.67 -7.51
C ALA A 75 5.90 -4.92 -8.20
N GLY A 76 6.25 -5.96 -7.42
CA GLY A 76 7.03 -7.10 -7.89
C GLY A 76 8.51 -6.72 -8.06
N ASP A 77 9.39 -7.62 -7.61
CA ASP A 77 10.86 -7.49 -7.49
C ASP A 77 11.49 -6.34 -8.30
N LEU A 78 11.59 -5.15 -7.67
CA LEU A 78 12.16 -3.95 -8.29
C LEU A 78 13.67 -3.78 -8.00
N LEU A 79 14.26 -4.69 -7.24
CA LEU A 79 15.67 -4.61 -6.87
C LEU A 79 16.35 -5.93 -7.17
N ALA A 80 16.76 -6.02 -8.44
CA ALA A 80 17.61 -7.08 -8.95
C ALA A 80 18.76 -7.35 -7.98
N ASP A 81 18.85 -8.60 -7.55
CA ASP A 81 19.92 -9.09 -6.69
C ASP A 81 21.28 -8.80 -7.35
N LYS A 82 22.11 -8.00 -6.68
CA LYS A 82 23.50 -7.86 -7.13
C LYS A 82 24.12 -9.21 -6.83
N LYS A 83 24.50 -9.94 -7.88
CA LYS A 83 25.41 -11.07 -7.79
C LYS A 83 26.58 -10.63 -6.93
N THR A 84 26.56 -11.06 -5.68
CA THR A 84 27.69 -10.91 -4.78
C THR A 84 28.65 -11.95 -5.31
N ASP A 85 29.55 -11.53 -6.21
CA ASP A 85 30.63 -12.38 -6.66
C ASP A 85 31.45 -12.73 -5.41
N ASP A 86 31.19 -13.92 -4.87
CA ASP A 86 31.90 -14.52 -3.76
C ASP A 86 33.41 -14.37 -3.99
N PRO A 87 34.14 -13.60 -3.16
CA PRO A 87 35.58 -13.66 -3.18
C PRO A 87 35.94 -15.04 -2.62
N LYS A 88 36.27 -15.96 -3.52
CA LYS A 88 36.80 -17.29 -3.20
C LYS A 88 37.81 -17.17 -2.05
N LYS A 89 37.51 -17.92 -0.99
CA LYS A 89 38.41 -18.28 0.11
C LYS A 89 39.84 -18.46 -0.41
N LYS A 90 40.78 -17.70 0.15
CA LYS A 90 42.19 -18.07 0.17
C LYS A 90 42.45 -18.90 1.41
#